data_AF-A0A3B8P446-F1
#
_entry.id   AF-A0A3B8P446-F1
#
_cell.length_a   1.000
_cell.length_b   1.000
_cell.length_c   1.000
_cell.angle_alpha   90.00
_cell.angle_beta   90.00
_cell.angle_gamma   90.00
#
_symmetry.space_group_name_H-M   'P 1'
#
loop_
_entity.id
_entity.type
_entity.pdbx_description
1 polymer ?
#
loop_
_entity_poly.entity_id
_entity_poly.type
_entity_poly.pdbx_seq_one_letter_code
_entity_poly.pdbx_strand_id
1 'polypeptide(L)'
;MMGSLPRAWLAELNDHTALVTDPDGRARVLAEMAFAARKHREVDADQLSEMLEFAEAARLWALTEHEEAWSLGLFQYENWVDSEPGRIVVGRTPGKDCGAV
;
A
#
# COMPACT_ATOMS: atom_id res chain seq x y z
N MET A 1 -10.86 -12.26 26.93
CA MET A 1 -11.15 -13.34 25.94
C MET A 1 -11.06 -12.65 24.59
N MET A 2 -10.16 -13.08 23.70
CA MET A 2 -9.96 -12.41 22.40
C MET A 2 -11.21 -12.57 21.54
N GLY A 3 -12.14 -11.63 21.62
CA GLY A 3 -13.22 -11.51 20.65
C GLY A 3 -12.60 -11.18 19.29
N SER A 4 -13.15 -11.73 18.21
CA SER A 4 -12.66 -11.43 16.87
C SER A 4 -12.79 -9.93 16.60
N LEU A 5 -11.69 -9.27 16.23
CA LEU A 5 -11.71 -7.88 15.81
C LEU A 5 -12.66 -7.68 14.61
N PRO A 6 -13.24 -6.48 14.44
CA PRO A 6 -14.15 -6.21 13.33
C PRO A 6 -13.51 -6.53 11.97
N ARG A 7 -14.19 -7.31 11.13
CA ARG A 7 -13.64 -7.77 9.84
C ARG A 7 -13.29 -6.63 8.89
N ALA A 8 -14.10 -5.57 8.87
CA ALA A 8 -13.84 -4.40 8.04
C ALA A 8 -12.55 -3.69 8.47
N TRP A 9 -12.30 -3.61 9.78
CA TRP A 9 -11.08 -3.05 10.33
C TRP A 9 -9.86 -3.92 10.00
N LEU A 10 -9.99 -5.24 10.09
CA LEU A 10 -8.93 -6.16 9.66
C LEU A 10 -8.65 -6.07 8.15
N ALA A 11 -9.68 -5.85 7.32
CA ALA A 11 -9.49 -5.69 5.87
C ALA A 11 -8.65 -4.44 5.56
N GLU A 12 -8.94 -3.32 6.23
CA GLU A 12 -8.16 -2.09 6.14
C GLU A 12 -6.71 -2.30 6.63
N LEU A 13 -6.52 -3.01 7.76
CA LEU A 13 -5.18 -3.32 8.29
C LEU A 13 -4.38 -4.20 7.33
N ASN A 14 -5.02 -5.14 6.64
CA ASN A 14 -4.37 -6.05 5.69
C ASN A 14 -4.14 -5.42 4.30
N ASP A 15 -4.63 -4.20 4.06
CA ASP A 15 -4.34 -3.44 2.84
C ASP A 15 -2.95 -2.78 2.96
N HIS A 16 -1.93 -3.64 2.91
CA HIS A 16 -0.53 -3.25 3.04
C HIS A 16 -0.12 -2.25 1.97
N THR A 17 -0.62 -2.40 0.74
CA THR A 17 -0.29 -1.46 -0.34
C THR A 17 -0.76 -0.06 -0.01
N ALA A 18 -2.01 0.10 0.44
CA ALA A 18 -2.52 1.41 0.78
C ALA A 18 -1.86 1.99 2.04
N LEU A 19 -1.52 1.15 3.03
CA LEU A 19 -0.74 1.55 4.20
C LEU A 19 0.62 2.13 3.79
N VAL A 20 1.36 1.45 2.91
CA VAL A 20 2.67 1.92 2.44
C VAL A 20 2.55 3.19 1.59
N THR A 21 1.46 3.36 0.83
CA THR A 21 1.25 4.58 0.03
C THR A 21 0.93 5.81 0.88
N ASP A 22 0.11 5.67 1.93
CA ASP A 22 -0.27 6.76 2.84
C ASP A 22 -0.27 6.28 4.31
N PRO A 23 0.91 6.16 4.94
CA PRO A 23 1.05 5.58 6.28
C PRO A 23 0.24 6.32 7.34
N ASP A 24 0.36 7.65 7.40
CA ASP A 24 -0.31 8.46 8.42
C ASP A 24 -1.82 8.56 8.17
N GLY A 25 -2.25 8.69 6.90
CA GLY A 25 -3.66 8.76 6.57
C GLY A 25 -4.39 7.45 6.85
N ARG A 26 -3.82 6.30 6.50
CA ARG A 26 -4.42 4.99 6.78
C ARG A 26 -4.39 4.63 8.27
N ALA A 27 -3.33 5.00 9.00
CA ALA A 27 -3.30 4.83 10.46
C ALA A 27 -4.42 5.62 11.15
N ARG A 28 -4.69 6.85 10.68
CA ARG A 28 -5.82 7.65 11.17
C ARG A 28 -7.16 6.96 10.90
N VAL A 29 -7.38 6.41 9.70
CA VAL A 29 -8.59 5.67 9.35
C VAL A 29 -8.78 4.46 10.29
N LEU A 30 -7.72 3.69 10.53
CA LEU A 30 -7.75 2.55 11.46
C LEU A 30 -8.13 2.98 12.88
N ALA A 31 -7.60 4.09 13.37
CA ALA A 31 -7.95 4.63 14.68
C ALA A 31 -9.42 5.10 14.74
N GLU A 32 -9.90 5.82 13.71
CA GLU A 32 -11.28 6.28 13.62
C GLU A 32 -12.26 5.09 13.59
N MET A 33 -11.94 4.05 12.84
CA MET A 33 -12.73 2.81 12.79
C MET A 33 -12.74 2.09 14.15
N ALA A 34 -11.62 2.06 14.89
CA ALA A 34 -11.57 1.48 16.22
C ALA A 34 -12.47 2.24 17.22
N PHE A 35 -12.41 3.58 17.21
CA PHE A 35 -13.30 4.41 18.02
C PHE A 35 -14.77 4.26 17.62
N ALA A 36 -15.08 4.14 16.33
CA ALA A 36 -16.43 3.88 15.85
C ALA A 36 -16.95 2.52 16.37
N ALA A 37 -16.17 1.44 16.23
CA ALA A 37 -16.52 0.12 16.74
C ALA A 37 -16.80 0.14 18.26
N ARG A 38 -15.96 0.86 19.03
CA ARG A 38 -16.16 1.04 20.48
C ARG A 38 -17.47 1.78 20.77
N LYS A 39 -17.75 2.85 20.04
CA LYS A 39 -18.99 3.63 20.19
C LYS A 39 -20.23 2.79 19.89
N HIS A 40 -20.14 1.87 18.93
CA HIS A 40 -21.18 0.90 18.60
C HIS A 40 -21.23 -0.31 19.55
N ARG A 41 -20.32 -0.39 20.53
CA ARG A 41 -20.16 -1.51 21.48
C ARG A 41 -19.86 -2.84 20.79
N GLU A 42 -19.25 -2.80 19.61
CA GLU A 42 -18.78 -3.98 18.89
C GLU A 42 -17.50 -4.55 19.52
N VAL A 43 -16.72 -3.70 20.21
CA VAL A 43 -15.48 -4.05 20.86
C VAL A 43 -15.42 -3.55 22.30
N ASP A 44 -14.76 -4.32 23.16
CA ASP A 44 -14.49 -3.95 24.54
C ASP A 44 -13.30 -2.96 24.66
N ALA A 45 -12.89 -2.65 25.90
CA ALA A 45 -11.83 -1.66 26.12
C ALA A 45 -10.45 -2.22 25.77
N ASP A 46 -10.25 -3.51 26.03
CA ASP A 46 -9.00 -4.20 25.79
C ASP A 46 -8.81 -4.38 24.27
N GLN A 47 -9.87 -4.76 23.57
CA GLN A 47 -9.89 -4.82 22.11
C GLN A 47 -9.68 -3.46 21.46
N LEU A 48 -10.23 -2.38 22.02
CA LEU A 48 -9.93 -1.02 21.53
C LEU A 48 -8.44 -0.70 21.68
N SER A 49 -7.83 -1.00 22.84
CA SER A 49 -6.39 -0.79 23.05
C SER A 49 -5.58 -1.54 21.99
N GLU A 50 -5.89 -2.83 21.80
CA GLU A 50 -5.22 -3.69 20.84
C GLU A 50 -5.36 -3.16 19.40
N MET A 51 -6.54 -2.68 18.99
CA MET A 51 -6.74 -2.07 17.68
C MET A 51 -5.88 -0.81 17.50
N LEU A 52 -5.80 0.05 18.51
CA LEU A 52 -4.99 1.27 18.44
C LEU A 52 -3.48 0.96 18.42
N GLU A 53 -3.05 -0.04 19.18
CA GLU A 53 -1.67 -0.53 19.19
C GLU A 53 -1.27 -1.10 17.83
N PHE A 54 -2.13 -1.91 17.21
CA PHE A 54 -1.89 -2.41 15.86
C PHE A 54 -1.93 -1.31 14.80
N ALA A 55 -2.80 -0.31 14.93
CA ALA A 55 -2.81 0.83 14.00
C ALA A 55 -1.48 1.60 14.04
N GLU A 56 -0.91 1.83 15.23
CA GLU A 56 0.38 2.49 15.36
C GLU A 56 1.54 1.60 14.88
N ALA A 57 1.51 0.29 15.19
CA ALA A 57 2.51 -0.64 14.71
C ALA A 57 2.51 -0.72 13.17
N ALA A 58 1.33 -0.74 12.55
CA ALA A 58 1.18 -0.70 11.10
C ALA A 58 1.70 0.61 10.51
N ARG A 59 1.46 1.76 11.16
CA ARG A 59 2.00 3.06 10.76
C ARG A 59 3.52 3.08 10.75
N LEU A 60 4.15 2.58 11.82
CA LEU A 60 5.61 2.54 11.94
C LEU A 60 6.24 1.63 10.87
N TRP A 61 5.66 0.46 10.64
CA TRP A 61 6.10 -0.44 9.57
C TRP A 61 5.94 0.23 8.19
N ALA A 62 4.77 0.81 7.92
CA ALA A 62 4.47 1.42 6.64
C ALA A 62 5.33 2.65 6.35
N LEU A 63 5.73 3.43 7.36
CA LEU A 63 6.69 4.53 7.19
C LEU A 63 8.05 4.03 6.71
N THR A 64 8.57 2.95 7.32
CA THR A 64 9.83 2.34 6.88
C THR A 64 9.71 1.82 5.45
N GLU A 65 8.64 1.09 5.14
CA GLU A 65 8.43 0.55 3.80
C GLU A 65 8.20 1.66 2.76
N HIS A 66 7.56 2.77 3.15
CA HIS A 66 7.37 3.93 2.28
C HIS A 66 8.71 4.56 1.90
N GLU A 67 9.61 4.74 2.87
CA GLU A 67 10.97 5.24 2.63
C GLU A 67 11.77 4.29 1.74
N GLU A 68 11.68 2.97 1.97
CA GLU A 68 12.34 1.97 1.12
C GLU A 68 11.78 1.99 -0.31
N ALA A 69 10.46 2.07 -0.47
CA ALA A 69 9.80 2.16 -1.78
C ALA A 69 10.22 3.43 -2.55
N TRP A 70 10.40 4.57 -1.86
CA TRP A 70 10.98 5.77 -2.45
C TRP A 70 12.44 5.58 -2.87
N SER A 71 13.25 4.92 -2.03
CA SER A 71 14.67 4.63 -2.29
C SER A 71 14.85 3.71 -3.50
N LEU A 72 13.99 2.70 -3.63
CA LEU A 72 13.96 1.76 -4.75
C LEU A 72 13.35 2.36 -6.02
N GLY A 73 12.83 3.59 -5.95
CA GLY A 73 12.21 4.26 -7.08
C GLY A 73 10.82 3.73 -7.46
N LEU A 74 10.18 2.92 -6.60
CA LEU A 74 8.85 2.36 -6.87
C LEU A 74 7.77 3.45 -6.96
N PHE A 75 7.90 4.51 -6.16
CA PHE A 75 7.03 5.69 -6.25
C PHE A 75 7.49 6.75 -7.27
N GLN A 76 8.68 6.59 -7.86
CA GLN A 76 9.22 7.55 -8.84
C GLN A 76 8.64 7.37 -10.26
N TYR A 77 7.93 6.26 -10.54
CA TYR A 77 7.29 6.01 -11.84
C TYR A 77 5.97 6.77 -12.06
N GLU A 78 5.38 7.37 -11.02
CA GLU A 78 4.26 8.32 -11.17
C GLU A 78 4.68 9.59 -11.94
N ASN A 79 5.99 9.85 -12.06
CA ASN A 79 6.56 11.03 -12.73
C ASN A 79 7.38 10.68 -13.97
N TRP A 80 7.17 9.49 -14.58
CA TRP A 80 7.65 9.21 -15.93
C TRP A 80 6.86 10.08 -16.91
N VAL A 81 7.25 11.36 -17.00
CA VAL A 81 6.99 12.17 -18.19
C VAL A 81 7.64 11.39 -19.32
N ASP A 82 6.79 10.87 -20.20
CA ASP A 82 7.10 10.17 -21.45
C ASP A 82 8.17 10.94 -22.23
N SER A 83 9.44 10.73 -21.85
CA SER A 83 10.59 11.27 -22.57
C SER A 83 10.88 10.29 -23.70
N GLU A 84 9.91 10.19 -24.61
CA GLU A 84 10.05 10.15 -26.07
C GLU A 84 8.74 9.65 -26.69
N PRO A 85 7.87 10.54 -27.23
CA PRO A 85 6.67 10.10 -27.92
C PRO A 85 7.08 9.40 -29.22
N GLY A 86 6.95 8.08 -29.28
CA GLY A 86 6.85 7.35 -30.54
C GLY A 86 7.82 6.20 -30.79
N ARG A 87 8.62 5.72 -29.83
CA ARG A 87 9.49 4.57 -30.09
C ARG A 87 8.86 3.23 -29.67
N ILE A 88 8.01 2.67 -30.53
CA ILE A 88 7.69 1.25 -30.48
C ILE A 88 8.93 0.48 -30.95
N VAL A 89 9.61 -0.21 -30.05
CA VAL A 89 10.65 -1.19 -30.42
C VAL A 89 9.93 -2.43 -30.97
N VAL A 90 9.58 -2.38 -32.26
CA VAL A 90 9.16 -3.57 -33.00
C VAL A 90 10.39 -4.46 -33.18
N GLY A 91 10.27 -5.71 -32.74
CA GLY A 91 11.37 -6.64 -32.56
C GLY A 91 12.32 -6.75 -33.75
N ARG A 92 13.61 -6.96 -33.45
CA ARG A 92 14.54 -7.59 -34.41
C ARG A 92 13.96 -8.95 -34.79
N THR A 93 13.37 -9.07 -35.97
CA THR A 93 13.19 -10.35 -36.63
C THR A 93 14.59 -10.81 -37.08
N PRO A 94 15.13 -11.94 -36.59
CA PRO A 94 16.39 -12.47 -37.08
C PRO A 94 16.17 -13.05 -38.48
N GLY A 95 17.00 -12.64 -39.44
CA GLY A 95 17.10 -13.29 -40.75
C GLY A 95 16.31 -12.62 -41.86
N LYS A 96 16.99 -11.74 -42.60
CA LYS A 96 16.90 -11.68 -44.07
C LYS A 96 18.13 -10.98 -44.63
N ASP A 97 19.23 -11.72 -44.61
CA ASP A 97 20.29 -11.56 -45.60
C ASP A 97 19.69 -12.02 -46.93
N CYS A 98 19.36 -11.09 -47.82
CA CYS A 98 19.24 -11.34 -49.25
C CYS A 98 19.83 -10.12 -49.94
N GLY A 99 21.07 -10.26 -50.40
CA GLY A 99 21.74 -9.28 -51.26
C GLY A 99 21.33 -9.40 -52.73
N ALA A 100 22.09 -8.65 -53.54
CA ALA A 100 22.09 -8.58 -55.00
C ALA A 100 20.87 -7.86 -55.60
N VAL A 101 20.98 -6.88 -56.49
CA VAL A 101 22.06 -6.38 -57.37
C VAL A 101 21.74 -4.93 -57.73
#